data_AF-A0AAJ2UA55-F1
#
_entry.id   AF-A0AAJ2UA55-F1
#
_cell.length_a   1.000
_cell.length_b   1.000
_cell.length_c   1.000
_cell.angle_alpha   90.00
_cell.angle_beta   90.00
_cell.angle_gamma   90.00
#
_symmetry.space_group_name_H-M   'P 1'
#
loop_
_entity.id
_entity.type
_entity.pdbx_description
1 polymer ?
#
loop_
_entity_poly.entity_id
_entity_poly.type
_entity_poly.pdbx_seq_one_letter_code
_entity_poly.pdbx_strand_id
1 'polypeptide(L)'
;MCGRYSFAVSGAALVDVLGLDGAEPGFEWEPAYSVAPRTRAPVVRDRLIGEQRVSEAFMPTWGLRPSWAKEKGPRPINARLETAATNGMFRSAFASARALVPMTGYYEWQEALEDGKKVKNPSYVHAPGDELLLAAGLLAFHRQDGDEQWRTTFTIITRTGEDAAGEVHDRMPV
;
A
#
# COMPACT_ATOMS: atom_id res chain seq x y z
N MET A 1 8.31 -8.75 -5.59
CA MET A 1 8.17 -7.44 -4.90
C MET A 1 6.81 -6.95 -5.32
N CYS A 2 5.89 -6.84 -4.35
CA CYS A 2 4.47 -6.69 -4.63
C CYS A 2 4.22 -5.44 -5.48
N GLY A 3 3.86 -5.64 -6.75
CA GLY A 3 3.67 -4.59 -7.75
C GLY A 3 2.24 -4.52 -8.30
N ARG A 4 1.33 -5.33 -7.75
CA ARG A 4 -0.07 -5.39 -8.13
C ARG A 4 -0.85 -6.05 -7.01
N TYR A 5 -1.98 -5.48 -6.63
CA TYR A 5 -2.89 -6.13 -5.71
C TYR A 5 -4.34 -5.96 -6.12
N SER A 6 -5.21 -6.73 -5.48
CA SER A 6 -6.67 -6.63 -5.60
C SER A 6 -7.22 -6.06 -4.31
N PHE A 7 -8.22 -5.21 -4.43
CA PHE A 7 -9.05 -4.79 -3.33
C PHE A 7 -10.49 -4.77 -3.82
N ALA A 8 -11.10 -5.97 -3.80
CA ALA A 8 -12.44 -6.22 -4.30
C ALA A 8 -13.53 -6.00 -3.23
N VAL A 9 -13.37 -4.96 -2.40
CA VAL A 9 -14.32 -4.56 -1.35
C VAL A 9 -14.68 -3.10 -1.59
N SER A 10 -15.97 -2.75 -1.42
CA SER A 10 -16.43 -1.36 -1.60
C SER A 10 -15.90 -0.46 -0.49
N GLY A 11 -15.86 0.85 -0.75
CA GLY A 11 -15.44 1.82 0.26
C GLY A 11 -16.27 1.77 1.54
N ALA A 12 -17.59 1.59 1.43
CA ALA A 12 -18.49 1.46 2.57
C ALA A 12 -18.22 0.17 3.37
N ALA A 13 -18.07 -0.97 2.67
CA ALA A 13 -17.78 -2.23 3.32
C ALA A 13 -16.41 -2.23 4.03
N LEU A 14 -15.42 -1.49 3.52
CA LEU A 14 -14.14 -1.32 4.22
C LEU A 14 -14.31 -0.66 5.60
N VAL A 15 -15.12 0.41 5.65
CA VAL A 15 -15.42 1.14 6.89
C VAL A 15 -16.09 0.21 7.90
N ASP A 16 -17.08 -0.56 7.44
CA ASP A 16 -17.83 -1.47 8.30
C ASP A 16 -16.97 -2.66 8.79
N VAL A 17 -16.24 -3.33 7.88
CA VAL A 17 -15.45 -4.52 8.19
C VAL A 17 -14.31 -4.22 9.16
N LEU A 18 -13.69 -3.05 9.05
CA LEU A 18 -12.59 -2.65 9.94
C LEU A 18 -13.05 -1.78 11.13
N GLY A 19 -14.36 -1.51 11.26
CA GLY A 19 -14.90 -0.68 12.33
C GLY A 19 -14.30 0.73 12.36
N LEU A 20 -14.11 1.34 11.19
CA LEU A 20 -13.51 2.68 11.08
C LEU A 20 -14.51 3.75 11.53
N ASP A 21 -14.01 4.87 12.02
CA ASP A 21 -14.83 6.03 12.40
C ASP A 21 -15.44 6.74 11.16
N GLY A 22 -14.94 6.42 9.97
CA GLY A 22 -15.45 6.91 8.69
C GLY A 22 -14.40 6.90 7.58
N ALA A 23 -14.61 7.77 6.59
CA ALA A 23 -13.69 7.98 5.49
C ALA A 23 -13.50 9.48 5.20
N GLU A 24 -12.44 9.82 4.46
CA GLU A 24 -12.21 11.20 4.03
C GLU A 24 -13.36 11.74 3.15
N PRO A 25 -13.61 13.06 3.11
CA PRO A 25 -14.61 13.63 2.23
C PRO A 25 -14.35 13.27 0.75
N GLY A 26 -15.39 12.83 0.05
CA GLY A 26 -15.28 12.40 -1.36
C GLY A 26 -14.58 11.05 -1.55
N PHE A 27 -14.49 10.23 -0.49
CA PHE A 27 -13.98 8.87 -0.60
C PHE A 27 -14.99 7.98 -1.33
N GLU A 28 -14.76 7.80 -2.64
CA GLU A 28 -15.56 6.95 -3.52
C GLU A 28 -14.67 5.84 -4.09
N TRP A 29 -14.86 4.62 -3.59
CA TRP A 29 -14.10 3.47 -4.05
C TRP A 29 -15.00 2.35 -4.56
N GLU A 30 -14.75 1.96 -5.80
CA GLU A 30 -15.32 0.77 -6.42
C GLU A 30 -14.33 -0.40 -6.36
N PRO A 31 -14.81 -1.64 -6.09
CA PRO A 31 -13.99 -2.84 -6.09
C PRO A 31 -13.08 -2.94 -7.32
N ALA A 32 -11.79 -3.20 -7.10
CA ALA A 32 -10.82 -3.35 -8.17
C ALA A 32 -9.98 -4.62 -8.01
N TYR A 33 -9.97 -5.45 -9.05
CA TYR A 33 -9.15 -6.67 -9.11
C TYR A 33 -7.69 -6.40 -9.54
N SER A 34 -7.35 -5.17 -9.89
CA SER A 34 -6.01 -4.82 -10.37
C SER A 34 -5.64 -3.37 -10.01
N VAL A 35 -5.21 -3.16 -8.78
CA VAL A 35 -4.64 -1.89 -8.28
C VAL A 35 -3.15 -1.85 -8.61
N ALA A 36 -2.76 -0.90 -9.46
CA ALA A 36 -1.40 -0.76 -9.94
C ALA A 36 -0.66 0.40 -9.25
N PRO A 37 0.68 0.41 -9.29
CA PRO A 37 1.45 1.60 -8.95
C PRO A 37 0.94 2.87 -9.62
N ARG A 38 1.15 4.01 -8.95
CA ARG A 38 0.77 5.35 -9.43
C ARG A 38 -0.74 5.61 -9.47
N THR A 39 -1.58 4.67 -9.07
CA THR A 39 -3.02 4.91 -8.89
C THR A 39 -3.33 5.32 -7.45
N ARG A 40 -4.47 5.98 -7.26
CA ARG A 40 -5.06 6.15 -5.94
C ARG A 40 -5.66 4.82 -5.47
N ALA A 41 -5.58 4.53 -4.17
CA ALA A 41 -6.16 3.32 -3.61
C ALA A 41 -6.51 3.52 -2.12
N PRO A 42 -7.48 2.75 -1.59
CA PRO A 42 -7.85 2.80 -0.19
C PRO A 42 -6.70 2.42 0.74
N VAL A 43 -6.52 3.23 1.77
CA VAL A 43 -5.57 3.02 2.86
C VAL A 43 -6.27 3.46 4.14
N VAL A 44 -6.00 2.76 5.24
CA VAL A 44 -6.48 3.17 6.57
C VAL A 44 -5.36 3.89 7.31
N ARG A 45 -5.69 5.01 7.93
CA ARG A 45 -4.77 5.75 8.80
C ARG A 45 -5.47 6.14 10.09
N ASP A 46 -4.66 6.40 11.10
CA ASP A 46 -5.11 7.10 12.29
C ASP A 46 -4.69 8.57 12.23
N ARG A 47 -5.56 9.44 12.73
CA ARG A 47 -5.23 10.85 12.97
C ARG A 47 -5.81 11.32 14.29
N LEU A 48 -5.23 12.39 14.82
CA LEU A 48 -5.78 13.11 15.96
C LEU A 48 -6.63 14.28 15.47
N ILE A 49 -7.89 14.34 15.91
CA ILE A 49 -8.78 15.50 15.75
C ILE A 49 -9.01 16.06 17.14
N GLY A 50 -8.30 17.14 17.47
CA GLY A 50 -8.17 17.58 18.86
C GLY A 50 -7.47 16.49 19.67
N GLU A 51 -8.14 15.96 20.69
CA GLU A 51 -7.62 14.87 21.54
C GLU A 51 -8.13 13.48 21.13
N GLN A 52 -9.08 13.42 20.19
CA GLN A 52 -9.68 12.15 19.76
C GLN A 52 -8.84 11.50 18.66
N ARG A 53 -8.50 10.21 18.84
CA ARG A 53 -7.98 9.36 17.76
C ARG A 53 -9.14 8.94 16.87
N VAL A 54 -8.99 9.18 15.57
CA VAL A 54 -9.93 8.82 14.53
C VAL A 54 -9.22 7.92 13.53
N SER A 55 -9.77 6.73 13.33
CA SER A 55 -9.32 5.74 12.34
C SER A 55 -10.19 5.91 11.10
N GLU A 56 -9.61 6.29 9.97
CA GLU A 56 -10.37 6.60 8.76
C GLU A 56 -9.78 5.94 7.51
N ALA A 57 -10.66 5.59 6.58
CA ALA A 57 -10.27 5.27 5.22
C ALA A 57 -9.98 6.54 4.43
N PHE A 58 -8.91 6.52 3.63
CA PHE A 58 -8.57 7.63 2.74
C PHE A 58 -7.82 7.09 1.51
N MET A 59 -7.59 7.92 0.50
CA MET A 59 -7.20 7.44 -0.83
C MET A 59 -5.94 8.14 -1.37
N PRO A 60 -4.75 7.81 -0.83
CA PRO A 60 -3.46 8.29 -1.32
C PRO A 60 -3.02 7.60 -2.62
N THR A 61 -2.01 8.17 -3.30
CA THR A 61 -1.42 7.58 -4.51
C THR A 61 -0.29 6.60 -4.18
N TRP A 62 -0.28 5.41 -4.79
CA TRP A 62 0.77 4.41 -4.57
C TRP A 62 2.08 4.80 -5.27
N GLY A 63 3.15 4.95 -4.49
CA GLY A 63 4.47 5.42 -4.92
C GLY A 63 4.90 6.60 -4.07
N LEU A 64 5.48 6.30 -2.91
CA LEU A 64 5.77 7.27 -1.85
C LEU A 64 6.69 8.40 -2.34
N ARG A 65 6.33 9.63 -2.01
CA ARG A 65 7.11 10.84 -2.29
C ARG A 65 7.17 11.73 -1.04
N PRO A 66 8.32 11.80 -0.34
CA PRO A 66 8.53 12.74 0.76
C PRO A 66 8.41 14.19 0.31
N SER A 67 8.17 15.10 1.26
CA SER A 67 8.03 16.54 1.01
C SER A 67 9.26 17.17 0.35
N TRP A 68 10.46 16.72 0.73
CA TRP A 68 11.73 17.22 0.19
C TRP A 68 12.08 16.64 -1.18
N ALA A 69 11.37 15.63 -1.67
CA ALA A 69 11.69 14.99 -2.93
C ALA A 69 11.33 15.90 -4.11
N LYS A 70 12.24 15.99 -5.08
CA LYS A 70 12.01 16.71 -6.35
C LYS A 70 10.93 16.03 -7.18
N GLU A 71 10.29 16.77 -8.09
CA GLU A 71 9.18 16.25 -8.89
C GLU A 71 9.54 15.03 -9.75
N LYS A 72 10.74 15.04 -10.34
CA LYS A 72 11.30 13.92 -11.12
C LYS A 72 12.00 12.86 -10.25
N GLY A 73 11.86 12.93 -8.93
CA GLY A 73 12.49 12.01 -7.99
C GLY A 73 11.88 10.60 -8.00
N PRO A 74 12.57 9.62 -7.38
CA PRO A 74 12.08 8.25 -7.26
C PRO A 74 10.78 8.21 -6.46
N ARG A 75 9.90 7.27 -6.84
CA ARG A 75 8.60 7.09 -6.17
C ARG A 75 8.40 5.62 -5.82
N PRO A 76 9.15 5.11 -4.83
CA PRO A 76 9.14 3.70 -4.47
C PRO A 76 7.74 3.24 -4.07
N ILE A 77 7.35 2.10 -4.61
CA ILE A 77 6.08 1.42 -4.30
C ILE A 77 6.22 0.47 -3.11
N ASN A 78 7.45 0.05 -2.81
CA ASN A 78 7.79 -0.84 -1.71
C ASN A 78 8.94 -0.24 -0.87
N ALA A 79 8.87 -0.46 0.44
CA ALA A 79 9.92 -0.17 1.41
C ALA A 79 10.36 -1.48 2.06
N ARG A 80 11.67 -1.75 2.11
CA ARG A 80 12.18 -2.96 2.78
C ARG A 80 12.16 -2.75 4.29
N LEU A 81 11.49 -3.63 5.04
CA LEU A 81 11.36 -3.55 6.50
C LEU A 81 12.72 -3.35 7.19
N GLU A 82 13.74 -4.05 6.72
CA GLU A 82 15.12 -4.04 7.24
C GLU A 82 15.78 -2.66 7.20
N THR A 83 15.30 -1.77 6.32
CA THR A 83 15.87 -0.43 6.13
C THR A 83 14.84 0.70 6.26
N ALA A 84 13.55 0.39 6.44
CA ALA A 84 12.49 1.39 6.45
C ALA A 84 12.69 2.43 7.57
N ALA A 85 13.22 2.01 8.72
CA ALA A 85 13.49 2.88 9.87
C ALA A 85 14.72 3.81 9.69
N THR A 86 15.64 3.49 8.78
CA THR A 86 16.93 4.21 8.63
C THR A 86 17.07 4.93 7.28
N ASN A 87 16.41 4.43 6.23
CA ASN A 87 16.45 4.99 4.89
C ASN A 87 15.85 6.40 4.86
N GLY A 88 16.57 7.36 4.27
CA GLY A 88 16.15 8.76 4.19
C GLY A 88 14.78 9.01 3.55
N MET A 89 14.33 8.13 2.64
CA MET A 89 12.98 8.23 2.04
C MET A 89 11.87 7.80 2.99
N PHE A 90 12.14 6.89 3.93
CA PHE A 90 11.09 6.20 4.70
C PHE A 90 11.12 6.52 6.19
N ARG A 91 12.30 6.82 6.77
CA ARG A 91 12.50 6.91 8.23
C ARG A 91 11.51 7.82 8.95
N SER A 92 11.17 8.97 8.34
CA SER A 92 10.21 9.91 8.93
C SER A 92 8.80 9.33 8.92
N ALA A 93 8.39 8.69 7.83
CA ALA A 93 7.08 8.06 7.73
C ALA A 93 6.97 6.83 8.64
N PHE A 94 8.06 6.06 8.75
CA PHE A 94 8.12 4.92 9.67
C PHE A 94 7.88 5.32 11.13
N ALA A 95 8.42 6.47 11.54
CA ALA A 95 8.25 6.99 12.90
C ALA A 95 6.82 7.45 13.21
N SER A 96 6.14 8.12 12.28
CA SER A 96 4.90 8.86 12.61
C SER A 96 3.77 8.83 11.57
N ALA A 97 3.97 8.27 10.39
CA ALA A 97 2.99 8.27 9.30
C ALA A 97 2.76 6.85 8.77
N ARG A 98 2.33 5.96 9.66
CA ARG A 98 2.01 4.56 9.35
C ARG A 98 0.58 4.43 8.85
N ALA A 99 0.31 3.37 8.11
CA ALA A 99 -0.98 3.06 7.52
C ALA A 99 -1.19 1.54 7.41
N LEU A 100 -2.44 1.12 7.27
CA LEU A 100 -2.81 -0.22 6.81
C LEU A 100 -3.24 -0.15 5.35
N VAL A 101 -2.72 -1.05 4.52
CA VAL A 101 -3.09 -1.18 3.11
C VAL A 101 -3.95 -2.44 2.97
N PRO A 102 -5.29 -2.30 2.96
CA PRO A 102 -6.18 -3.44 2.82
C PRO A 102 -6.11 -4.01 1.40
N MET A 103 -6.08 -5.32 1.30
CA MET A 103 -6.14 -6.03 0.02
C MET A 103 -6.91 -7.34 0.20
N THR A 104 -7.70 -7.71 -0.80
CA THR A 104 -8.30 -9.05 -0.88
C THR A 104 -7.25 -10.09 -1.25
N GLY A 105 -6.14 -9.65 -1.86
CA GLY A 105 -4.99 -10.47 -2.22
C GLY A 105 -4.06 -9.70 -3.14
N TYR A 106 -2.85 -10.21 -3.36
CA TYR A 106 -1.85 -9.59 -4.24
C TYR A 106 -1.30 -10.55 -5.29
N TYR A 107 -0.74 -9.98 -6.35
CA TYR A 107 -0.18 -10.78 -7.44
C TYR A 107 1.34 -10.73 -7.41
N GLU A 108 1.95 -11.90 -7.59
CA GLU A 108 3.38 -12.04 -7.81
C GLU A 108 3.61 -12.95 -9.01
N TRP A 109 4.78 -12.81 -9.64
CA TRP A 109 5.13 -13.54 -10.84
C TRP A 109 6.33 -14.42 -10.57
N GLN A 110 6.17 -15.73 -10.72
CA GLN A 110 7.28 -16.68 -10.70
C GLN A 110 7.92 -16.74 -12.09
N GLU A 111 9.25 -16.66 -12.15
CA GLU A 111 9.97 -16.99 -13.38
C GLU A 111 10.01 -18.51 -13.55
N ALA A 112 9.48 -18.99 -14.67
CA ALA A 112 9.54 -20.40 -15.06
C ALA A 112 10.19 -20.54 -16.44
N LEU A 113 10.66 -21.75 -16.74
CA LEU A 113 11.15 -22.12 -18.06
C LEU A 113 10.10 -23.02 -18.72
N GLU A 114 9.46 -22.50 -19.76
CA GLU A 114 8.56 -23.26 -20.64
C GLU A 114 9.18 -23.31 -22.04
N ASP A 115 9.40 -24.51 -22.56
CA ASP A 115 10.08 -24.75 -23.85
C ASP A 115 11.42 -23.99 -24.01
N GLY A 116 12.20 -23.92 -22.93
CA GLY A 116 13.48 -23.21 -22.90
C GLY A 116 13.37 -21.68 -22.92
N LYS A 117 12.16 -21.11 -22.86
CA LYS A 117 11.91 -19.67 -22.78
C LYS A 117 11.54 -19.28 -21.35
N LYS A 118 12.04 -18.13 -20.91
CA LYS A 118 11.61 -17.51 -19.66
C LYS A 118 10.17 -17.02 -19.82
N VAL A 119 9.27 -17.56 -19.01
CA VAL A 119 7.89 -17.11 -18.86
C VAL A 119 7.66 -16.63 -17.43
N LYS A 120 6.64 -15.80 -17.24
CA LYS A 120 6.26 -15.26 -15.92
C LYS A 120 4.85 -15.75 -15.58
N ASN A 121 4.78 -16.71 -14.68
CA ASN A 121 3.51 -17.30 -14.26
C ASN A 121 2.94 -16.50 -13.09
N PRO A 122 1.76 -15.86 -13.25
CA PRO A 122 1.16 -15.07 -12.18
C PRO A 122 0.55 -16.00 -11.12
N SER A 123 0.82 -15.68 -9.86
CA SER A 123 0.18 -16.29 -8.69
C SER A 123 -0.62 -15.22 -7.97
N TYR A 124 -1.79 -15.60 -7.46
CA TYR A 124 -2.63 -14.76 -6.61
C TYR A 124 -2.51 -15.25 -5.17
N VAL A 125 -1.94 -14.42 -4.30
CA VAL A 125 -1.75 -14.73 -2.88
C VAL A 125 -2.84 -14.00 -2.10
N HIS A 126 -3.60 -14.74 -1.30
CA HIS A 126 -4.73 -14.21 -0.53
C HIS A 126 -4.86 -14.93 0.82
N ALA A 127 -5.62 -14.33 1.74
CA ALA A 127 -5.94 -14.98 3.01
C ALA A 127 -6.94 -16.13 2.81
N PRO A 128 -6.89 -17.20 3.62
CA PRO A 128 -7.94 -18.21 3.66
C PRO A 128 -9.30 -17.59 4.00
N GLY A 129 -10.39 -18.13 3.44
CA GLY A 129 -11.75 -17.69 3.79
C GLY A 129 -12.13 -16.30 3.29
N ASP A 130 -11.42 -15.77 2.27
CA ASP A 130 -11.66 -14.45 1.68
C ASP A 130 -11.51 -13.27 2.67
N GLU A 131 -10.73 -13.46 3.74
CA GLU A 131 -10.39 -12.39 4.67
C GLU A 131 -9.51 -11.32 4.02
N LEU A 132 -9.56 -10.09 4.55
CA LEU A 132 -8.66 -9.03 4.13
C LEU A 132 -7.25 -9.27 4.65
N LEU A 133 -6.28 -9.22 3.75
CA LEU A 133 -4.88 -8.98 4.12
C LEU A 133 -4.71 -7.49 4.45
N LEU A 134 -4.05 -7.19 5.57
CA LEU A 134 -3.79 -5.82 6.01
C LEU A 134 -2.29 -5.56 6.02
N ALA A 135 -1.73 -5.13 4.89
CA ALA A 135 -0.28 -4.91 4.82
C ALA A 135 0.13 -3.62 5.54
N ALA A 136 1.32 -3.62 6.14
CA ALA A 136 1.88 -2.41 6.72
C ALA A 136 2.28 -1.40 5.62
N GLY A 137 1.81 -0.17 5.74
CA GLY A 137 2.09 0.93 4.81
C GLY A 137 2.76 2.13 5.49
N LEU A 138 3.44 2.94 4.68
CA LEU A 138 3.97 4.24 5.09
C LEU A 138 3.38 5.35 4.22
N LEU A 139 3.09 6.49 4.83
CA LEU A 139 2.49 7.66 4.20
C LEU A 139 3.50 8.80 4.07
N ALA A 140 3.38 9.56 2.99
CA ALA A 140 4.06 10.83 2.83
C ALA A 140 3.09 11.89 2.31
N PHE A 141 3.19 13.06 2.93
CA PHE A 141 2.42 14.26 2.62
C PHE A 141 3.36 15.27 2.01
N HIS A 142 3.01 15.81 0.85
CA HIS A 142 3.79 16.86 0.21
C HIS A 142 2.88 17.87 -0.46
N ARG A 143 3.37 19.10 -0.57
CA ARG A 143 2.74 20.17 -1.33
C ARG A 143 3.76 20.65 -2.35
N GLN A 144 3.31 20.89 -3.57
CA GLN A 144 4.18 21.53 -4.56
C GLN A 144 4.20 23.04 -4.28
N ASP A 145 5.33 23.70 -4.54
CA ASP A 145 5.39 25.16 -4.37
C ASP A 145 4.34 25.84 -5.25
N GLY A 146 3.49 26.66 -4.64
CA GLY A 146 2.36 27.32 -5.30
C GLY A 146 1.04 26.53 -5.34
N ASP A 147 1.03 25.24 -4.95
CA ASP A 147 -0.22 24.49 -4.77
C ASP A 147 -0.81 24.75 -3.38
N GLU A 148 -2.13 24.91 -3.30
CA GLU A 148 -2.86 24.94 -2.02
C GLU A 148 -3.17 23.52 -1.49
N GLN A 149 -3.24 22.54 -2.39
CA GLN A 149 -3.66 21.18 -2.08
C GLN A 149 -2.49 20.29 -1.68
N TRP A 150 -2.66 19.56 -0.58
CA TRP A 150 -1.74 18.49 -0.18
C TRP A 150 -1.92 17.28 -1.07
N ARG A 151 -0.80 16.70 -1.50
CA ARG A 151 -0.73 15.41 -2.16
C ARG A 151 -0.30 14.35 -1.15
N THR A 152 -1.05 13.27 -1.11
CA THR A 152 -0.79 12.12 -0.24
C THR A 152 -0.31 10.95 -1.08
N THR A 153 0.75 10.30 -0.61
CA THR A 153 1.33 9.13 -1.28
C THR A 153 1.65 8.06 -0.26
N PHE A 154 1.70 6.81 -0.70
CA PHE A 154 2.03 5.69 0.17
C PHE A 154 2.97 4.67 -0.48
N THR A 155 3.55 3.81 0.35
CA THR A 155 4.33 2.63 -0.04
C THR A 155 3.94 1.46 0.86
N ILE A 156 4.07 0.24 0.35
CA ILE A 156 3.87 -0.98 1.13
C ILE A 156 5.21 -1.40 1.74
N ILE A 157 5.23 -1.82 3.01
CA ILE A 157 6.41 -2.40 3.63
C ILE A 157 6.49 -3.87 3.22
N THR A 158 7.68 -4.32 2.83
CA THR A 158 7.94 -5.71 2.44
C THR A 158 8.98 -6.32 3.36
N ARG A 159 8.86 -7.62 3.62
CA ARG A 159 9.84 -8.47 4.30
C ARG A 159 10.25 -9.64 3.41
N THR A 160 11.19 -10.46 3.87
CA THR A 160 11.52 -11.73 3.23
C THR A 160 10.28 -12.60 3.12
N GLY A 161 10.07 -13.23 1.97
CA GLY A 161 8.96 -14.14 1.74
C GLY A 161 9.04 -15.36 2.66
N GLU A 162 7.92 -15.72 3.26
CA GLU A 162 7.72 -16.91 4.10
C GLU A 162 6.48 -17.68 3.61
N ASP A 163 6.39 -18.95 3.96
CA ASP A 163 5.28 -19.85 3.62
C ASP A 163 4.93 -19.83 2.11
N ALA A 164 3.65 -19.92 1.77
CA ALA A 164 3.16 -19.92 0.38
C ALA A 164 3.61 -18.68 -0.41
N ALA A 165 3.81 -17.53 0.25
CA ALA A 165 4.32 -16.33 -0.42
C ALA A 165 5.81 -16.47 -0.78
N GLY A 166 6.60 -17.11 0.10
CA GLY A 166 8.02 -17.40 -0.11
C GLY A 166 8.29 -18.40 -1.23
N GLU A 167 7.36 -19.30 -1.50
CA GLU A 167 7.41 -20.20 -2.67
C GLU A 167 7.24 -19.43 -3.99
N VAL A 168 6.59 -18.25 -3.95
CA VAL A 168 6.27 -17.44 -5.12
C VAL A 168 7.31 -16.35 -5.37
N HIS A 169 7.79 -15.68 -4.32
CA HIS A 169 8.75 -14.59 -4.46
C HIS A 169 9.60 -14.45 -3.18
N ASP A 170 10.85 -14.01 -3.31
CA ASP A 170 11.76 -13.74 -2.18
C ASP A 170 11.27 -12.63 -1.22
N ARG A 171 10.20 -11.90 -1.57
CA ARG A 171 9.65 -10.79 -0.81
C ARG A 171 8.14 -10.86 -0.77
N MET A 172 7.57 -10.54 0.39
CA MET A 172 6.12 -10.42 0.60
C MET A 172 5.79 -9.10 1.34
N PRO A 173 4.56 -8.57 1.23
CA PRO A 173 4.08 -7.54 2.14
C PRO A 173 4.22 -7.98 3.61
N VAL A 174 4.53 -7.02 4.49
CA VAL A 174 4.50 -7.23 5.96
C VAL A 174 3.07 -7.29 6.44
#